data_AF-A0A099ICE6-F1
#
_entry.id   AF-A0A099ICE6-F1
#
_cell.length_a   1.000
_cell.length_b   1.000
_cell.length_c   1.000
_cell.angle_alpha   90.00
_cell.angle_beta   90.00
_cell.angle_gamma   90.00
#
_symmetry.space_group_name_H-M   'P 1'
#
loop_
_entity.id
_entity.type
_entity.pdbx_description
1 polymer ?
#
loop_
_entity_poly.entity_id
_entity_poly.type
_entity_poly.pdbx_seq_one_letter_code
_entity_poly.pdbx_strand_id
1 'polypeptide(L)' 'MQTKTVLPALLTAIFVCLISCFFIYYGIDSDQIVLSVIGGALLIVGILRLVLFTKAYREQKEK' A
#
# COMPACT_ATOMS: atom_id res chain seq x y z
N MET A 1 2.90 12.02 21.40
CA MET A 1 4.06 12.15 20.47
C MET A 1 4.06 11.02 19.41
N GLN A 2 2.89 10.65 18.87
CA GLN A 2 2.74 9.48 17.98
C GLN A 2 2.14 9.79 16.59
N THR A 3 1.53 10.94 16.40
CA THR A 3 0.92 11.38 15.13
C THR A 3 1.96 11.64 14.03
N LYS A 4 3.21 11.89 14.39
CA LYS A 4 4.29 12.20 13.42
C LYS A 4 4.81 10.96 12.67
N THR A 5 4.68 9.77 13.25
CA THR A 5 5.17 8.51 12.64
C THR A 5 4.06 7.80 11.84
N VAL A 6 2.80 8.06 12.17
CA VAL A 6 1.67 7.47 11.45
C VAL A 6 1.39 8.11 10.09
N LEU A 7 1.60 9.42 9.98
CA LEU A 7 1.42 10.15 8.72
C LEU A 7 2.31 9.61 7.57
N PRO A 8 3.64 9.41 7.76
CA PRO A 8 4.49 8.89 6.69
C PRO A 8 4.18 7.44 6.33
N ALA A 9 3.72 6.61 7.28
CA ALA A 9 3.33 5.22 7.03
C ALA A 9 2.04 5.13 6.18
N LEU A 10 1.06 6.00 6.46
CA LEU A 10 -0.15 6.12 5.65
C LEU A 10 0.19 6.66 4.24
N LEU A 11 1.05 7.67 4.17
CA LEU A 11 1.46 8.29 2.90
C LEU A 11 2.21 7.27 2.02
N THR A 12 3.11 6.48 2.60
CA THR A 12 3.82 5.42 1.88
C THR A 12 2.88 4.31 1.41
N ALA A 13 1.86 3.92 2.19
CA ALA A 13 0.88 2.95 1.73
C ALA A 13 0.05 3.46 0.53
N ILE A 14 -0.36 4.73 0.56
CA ILE A 14 -1.05 5.38 -0.57
C ILE A 14 -0.14 5.46 -1.80
N PHE A 15 1.12 5.82 -1.62
CA PHE A 15 2.12 5.89 -2.70
C PHE A 15 2.38 4.52 -3.33
N VAL A 16 2.48 3.46 -2.52
CA VAL A 16 2.63 2.07 -2.99
C VAL A 16 1.40 1.61 -3.77
N CYS A 17 0.19 2.01 -3.36
CA CYS A 17 -1.03 1.71 -4.11
C CYS A 17 -1.04 2.42 -5.48
N LEU A 18 -0.67 3.71 -5.53
CA LEU A 18 -0.58 4.46 -6.79
C LEU A 18 0.45 3.87 -7.75
N ILE A 19 1.64 3.53 -7.25
CA ILE A 19 2.69 2.88 -8.05
C ILE A 19 2.24 1.50 -8.53
N SER A 20 1.55 0.72 -7.69
CA SER A 20 1.01 -0.59 -8.09
C SER A 20 -0.01 -0.45 -9.22
N CYS A 21 -0.94 0.50 -9.13
CA CYS A 21 -1.89 0.78 -10.20
C CYS A 21 -1.18 1.20 -11.50
N PHE A 22 -0.12 2.02 -11.40
CA PHE A 22 0.68 2.40 -12.56
C PHE A 22 1.39 1.21 -13.20
N PHE A 23 1.98 0.32 -12.39
CA PHE A 23 2.62 -0.91 -12.87
C PHE A 23 1.63 -1.89 -13.51
N ILE A 24 0.42 -2.01 -12.97
CA ILE A 24 -0.64 -2.82 -13.56
C ILE A 24 -1.08 -2.23 -14.91
N TYR A 25 -1.35 -0.93 -14.96
CA TYR A 25 -1.77 -0.25 -16.19
C TYR A 25 -0.69 -0.35 -17.28
N TYR A 26 0.56 -0.04 -16.93
CA TYR A 26 1.69 -0.10 -17.87
C TYR A 26 2.01 -1.54 -18.28
N GLY A 27 1.86 -2.50 -17.36
CA GLY A 27 2.02 -3.92 -17.65
C GLY A 27 0.98 -4.45 -18.63
N ILE A 28 -0.27 -3.95 -18.57
CA ILE A 28 -1.32 -4.27 -19.54
C ILE A 28 -1.03 -3.60 -20.89
N ASP A 29 -0.67 -2.32 -20.89
CA ASP A 29 -0.42 -1.54 -22.11
C ASP A 29 0.79 -2.05 -22.92
N SER A 30 1.84 -2.49 -22.24
CA SER A 30 3.07 -3.02 -22.88
C SER A 30 3.09 -4.55 -23.05
N ASP A 31 1.97 -5.26 -22.86
CA ASP A 31 1.85 -6.74 -22.90
C ASP A 31 2.83 -7.47 -21.93
N GLN A 32 3.38 -6.74 -20.95
CA GLN A 32 4.30 -7.25 -19.95
C GLN A 32 3.52 -7.72 -18.72
N ILE A 33 2.96 -8.93 -18.83
CA ILE A 33 2.23 -9.63 -17.76
C ILE A 33 3.06 -9.68 -16.46
N VAL A 34 4.39 -9.80 -16.56
CA VAL A 34 5.30 -9.81 -15.40
C VAL A 34 5.20 -8.52 -14.59
N LEU A 35 5.13 -7.35 -15.23
CA LEU A 35 4.96 -6.07 -14.54
C LEU A 35 3.60 -5.98 -13.85
N SER A 36 2.54 -6.46 -14.52
CA SER A 36 1.20 -6.48 -13.94
C SER A 36 1.10 -7.38 -12.71
N VAL A 37 1.76 -8.55 -12.73
CA VAL A 37 1.82 -9.47 -11.60
C VAL A 37 2.60 -8.85 -10.43
N ILE A 38 3.73 -8.19 -10.70
CA ILE A 38 4.52 -7.47 -9.68
C ILE A 38 3.69 -6.34 -9.06
N GLY A 39 2.99 -5.55 -9.89
CA GLY A 39 2.08 -4.50 -9.43
C GLY A 39 0.96 -5.06 -8.54
N GLY A 40 0.35 -6.19 -8.91
CA GLY A 40 -0.64 -6.88 -8.08
C GLY A 40 -0.08 -7.35 -6.72
N ALA A 41 1.12 -7.94 -6.70
CA ALA A 41 1.76 -8.38 -5.46
C ALA A 41 2.09 -7.20 -4.53
N LEU A 42 2.60 -6.10 -5.08
CA LEU A 42 2.86 -4.87 -4.32
C LEU A 42 1.58 -4.27 -3.74
N LEU A 43 0.47 -4.36 -4.47
CA LEU A 43 -0.84 -3.87 -4.02
C LEU A 43 -1.35 -4.66 -2.81
N ILE A 44 -1.20 -5.99 -2.82
CA ILE A 44 -1.54 -6.85 -1.68
C ILE A 44 -0.72 -6.48 -0.44
N VAL A 45 0.60 -6.29 -0.60
CA VAL A 45 1.49 -5.89 0.50
C VAL A 45 1.11 -4.51 1.06
N GLY A 46 0.74 -3.56 0.19
CA GLY A 46 0.25 -2.24 0.57
C GLY A 46 -1.03 -2.31 1.41
N ILE A 47 -2.01 -3.11 0.99
CA ILE A 47 -3.26 -3.33 1.72
C ILE A 47 -2.99 -4.01 3.07
N LEU A 48 -2.12 -5.03 3.10
CA LEU A 48 -1.80 -5.75 4.34
C LEU A 48 -1.21 -4.81 5.39
N ARG A 49 -0.30 -3.91 4.97
CA ARG A 49 0.23 -2.85 5.83
C ARG A 49 -0.86 -1.92 6.34
N LEU A 50 -1.79 -1.50 5.48
CA LEU A 50 -2.92 -0.66 5.86
C LEU A 50 -3.80 -1.32 6.92
N VAL A 51 -4.11 -2.61 6.76
CA VAL A 51 -4.93 -3.38 7.72
C VAL A 51 -4.23 -3.53 9.07
N LEU A 52 -2.95 -3.90 9.08
CA LEU A 52 -2.14 -3.98 10.31
C LEU A 52 -2.10 -2.62 11.02
N PHE A 53 -1.96 -1.56 10.25
CA PHE A 53 -1.94 -0.21 10.76
C PHE A 53 -3.29 0.21 11.36
N THR A 54 -4.40 -0.06 10.67
CA THR A 54 -5.75 0.18 11.20
C THR A 54 -5.99 -0.60 12.49
N LYS A 55 -5.55 -1.87 12.57
CA LYS A 55 -5.63 -2.66 13.80
C LYS A 55 -4.82 -2.03 14.94
N ALA A 56 -3.55 -1.70 14.69
CA ALA A 56 -2.68 -1.06 15.68
C ALA A 56 -3.23 0.31 16.15
N TYR A 57 -3.83 1.08 15.23
CA TYR A 57 -4.45 2.37 15.55
C TYR A 57 -5.71 2.22 16.40
N ARG A 58 -6.51 1.17 16.15
CA ARG A 58 -7.70 0.85 16.95
C ARG A 58 -7.31 0.45 18.37
N GLU A 59 -6.28 -0.37 18.50
CA GLU A 59 -5.76 -0.85 19.79
C GLU A 59 -5.18 0.28 20.65
N GLN A 60 -4.65 1.34 20.02
CA GLN A 60 -4.23 2.55 20.73
C GLN A 60 -5.35 3.49 21.15
N LYS A 61 -6.53 3.40 20.51
CA LYS A 61 -7.69 4.22 20.87
C LYS A 61 -8.46 3.66 22.07
N GLU A 62 -8.24 2.39 22.42
CA GLU A 62 -8.85 1.73 23.60
C GLU A 62 -8.02 1.85 24.88
N LYS A 63 -6.84 2.49 24.84
CA LYS A 63 -6.02 2.85 26.02
C LYS A 63 -6.09 4.34 26.29
#